data_AF-X0YHK1-F1
#
_entry.id   AF-X0YHK1-F1
#
_cell.length_a   1.000
_cell.length_b   1.000
_cell.length_c   1.000
_cell.angle_alpha   90.00
_cell.angle_beta   90.00
_cell.angle_gamma   90.00
#
_symmetry.space_group_name_H-M   'P 1'
#
loop_
_entity.id
_entity.type
_entity.pdbx_description
1 polymer ?
#
loop_
_entity_poly.entity_id
_entity_poly.type
_entity_poly.pdbx_seq_one_letter_code
_entity_poly.pdbx_strand_id
1 'polypeptide(L)'
;YVNFSIVIPIVGVLTIVVLLIFKGLKHPENPGFWGEYYGKTRAATNIFVKIPATNLREEDAGNIIISAHLDSKSQTFKTFWRVILYRVWLYSGIMLGGFLIALIIRTYTPLKLDFIIVNTGIWVFTIIISLSNLFLLFLNTGNSSPGALDNATGMALVFELSKYFRQIPTKNFNLWFCQFSAEELGTMGSRIFVNNHENQF
;
A
#
# COMPACT_ATOMS: atom_id res chain seq x y z
N TYR A 1 -3.21 33.99 20.37
CA TYR A 1 -3.36 33.07 21.51
C TYR A 1 -4.06 31.81 21.04
N VAL A 2 -3.42 30.66 21.18
CA VAL A 2 -4.01 29.36 20.85
C VAL A 2 -4.84 28.91 22.05
N ASN A 3 -6.15 28.73 21.87
CA ASN A 3 -7.03 28.28 22.95
C ASN A 3 -6.87 26.76 23.12
N PHE A 4 -6.11 26.34 24.13
CA PHE A 4 -5.82 24.93 24.41
C PHE A 4 -7.08 24.09 24.63
N SER A 5 -8.14 24.68 25.19
CA SER A 5 -9.42 24.01 25.38
C SER A 5 -10.12 23.65 24.07
N ILE A 6 -9.77 24.32 22.96
CA ILE A 6 -10.28 24.02 21.61
C ILE A 6 -9.30 23.10 20.86
N VAL A 7 -7.99 23.33 21.00
CA VAL A 7 -6.98 22.55 20.26
C VAL A 7 -6.91 21.10 20.71
N ILE A 8 -6.96 20.82 22.00
CA ILE A 8 -6.86 19.46 22.53
C ILE A 8 -7.98 18.55 21.98
N PRO A 9 -9.28 18.95 22.04
CA PRO A 9 -10.34 18.16 21.42
C PRO A 9 -10.16 17.92 19.92
N ILE A 10 -9.74 18.94 19.16
CA ILE A 10 -9.53 18.82 17.71
C ILE A 10 -8.43 17.79 17.41
N VAL A 11 -7.28 17.87 18.10
CA VAL A 11 -6.19 16.91 17.94
C VAL A 11 -6.63 15.49 18.35
N GLY A 12 -7.42 15.36 19.42
CA GLY A 12 -7.98 14.09 19.85
C GLY A 12 -8.86 13.46 18.78
N VAL A 13 -9.80 14.22 18.21
CA VAL A 13 -10.68 13.75 17.12
C VAL A 13 -9.87 13.37 15.89
N LEU A 14 -8.93 14.21 15.45
CA LEU A 14 -8.08 13.90 14.29
C LEU A 14 -7.26 12.63 14.49
N THR A 15 -6.73 12.43 15.70
CA THR A 15 -5.98 11.21 16.05
C THR A 15 -6.87 9.97 15.95
N ILE A 16 -8.10 10.02 16.46
CA ILE A 16 -9.07 8.92 16.34
C ILE A 16 -9.38 8.63 14.86
N VAL A 17 -9.63 9.67 14.05
CA VAL A 17 -9.88 9.50 12.60
C VAL A 17 -8.70 8.79 11.93
N VAL A 18 -7.46 9.23 12.21
CA VAL A 18 -6.24 8.63 11.66
C VAL A 18 -6.10 7.17 12.09
N LEU A 19 -6.35 6.84 13.36
CA LEU A 19 -6.31 5.46 13.86
C LEU A 19 -7.36 4.56 13.17
N LEU A 20 -8.57 5.07 12.95
CA LEU A 20 -9.61 4.34 12.22
C LEU A 20 -9.22 4.08 10.76
N ILE A 21 -8.57 5.05 10.10
CA ILE A 21 -8.02 4.88 8.74
C ILE A 21 -6.96 3.78 8.76
N PHE A 22 -5.96 3.84 9.65
CA PHE A 22 -4.91 2.83 9.74
C PHE A 22 -5.45 1.42 10.02
N LYS A 23 -6.46 1.29 10.90
CA LYS A 23 -7.10 0.02 11.18
C LYS A 23 -7.76 -0.57 9.93
N GLY A 24 -8.42 0.26 9.11
CA GLY A 24 -9.00 -0.16 7.84
C GLY A 24 -7.97 -0.54 6.77
N LEU A 25 -6.81 0.11 6.75
CA LEU A 25 -5.75 -0.17 5.76
C LEU A 25 -4.92 -1.43 6.06
N LYS A 26 -4.89 -1.91 7.30
CA LYS A 26 -4.08 -3.08 7.70
C LYS A 26 -4.60 -4.41 7.12
N HIS A 27 -5.92 -4.54 7.05
CA HIS A 27 -6.62 -5.73 6.57
C HIS A 27 -7.65 -5.31 5.52
N PRO A 28 -7.22 -4.86 4.33
CA PRO A 28 -8.13 -4.33 3.33
C PRO A 28 -9.14 -5.38 2.84
N GLU A 29 -8.83 -6.68 2.97
CA GLU A 29 -9.75 -7.80 2.73
C GLU A 29 -10.95 -7.86 3.69
N ASN A 30 -10.80 -7.29 4.89
CA ASN A 30 -11.86 -7.18 5.88
C ASN A 30 -12.36 -5.73 5.87
N PRO A 31 -13.59 -5.44 5.41
CA PRO A 31 -14.07 -4.08 5.36
C PRO A 31 -14.19 -3.52 6.78
N GLY A 32 -13.16 -2.81 7.25
CA GLY A 32 -13.23 -2.02 8.48
C GLY A 32 -14.18 -0.84 8.29
N PHE A 33 -14.31 0.02 9.31
CA PHE A 33 -15.24 1.17 9.29
C PHE A 33 -15.26 1.94 7.95
N TRP A 34 -14.10 2.31 7.42
CA TRP A 34 -14.00 3.04 6.16
C TRP A 34 -14.41 2.20 4.95
N GLY A 35 -14.01 0.92 4.90
CA GLY A 35 -14.35 0.03 3.81
C GLY A 35 -15.84 -0.29 3.75
N GLU A 36 -16.48 -0.43 4.91
CA GLU A 36 -17.90 -0.75 5.04
C GLU A 36 -18.82 0.41 4.61
N TYR A 37 -18.56 1.63 5.09
CA TYR A 37 -19.46 2.77 4.85
C TYR A 37 -19.10 3.61 3.62
N TYR A 38 -17.83 3.63 3.23
CA TYR A 38 -17.34 4.52 2.16
C TYR A 38 -16.56 3.79 1.06
N GLY A 39 -16.27 2.50 1.26
CA GLY A 39 -15.53 1.68 0.31
C GLY A 39 -16.37 1.26 -0.88
N LYS A 40 -15.69 0.79 -1.93
CA LYS A 40 -16.32 0.10 -3.07
C LYS A 40 -15.93 -1.36 -3.03
N THR A 41 -16.91 -2.23 -2.88
CA THR A 41 -16.71 -3.68 -3.02
C THR A 41 -16.53 -4.03 -4.48
N ARG A 42 -15.50 -4.83 -4.79
CA ARG A 42 -15.25 -5.36 -6.13
C ARG A 42 -15.28 -6.88 -6.06
N ALA A 43 -15.93 -7.50 -7.03
CA ALA A 43 -15.81 -8.94 -7.21
C ALA A 43 -14.37 -9.26 -7.64
N ALA A 44 -13.78 -10.27 -7.00
CA ALA A 44 -12.43 -10.74 -7.25
C ALA A 44 -12.40 -12.26 -7.15
N THR A 45 -11.62 -12.91 -8.02
CA THR A 45 -11.57 -14.37 -8.09
C THR A 45 -10.12 -14.81 -8.20
N ASN A 46 -9.64 -15.59 -7.25
CA ASN A 46 -8.37 -16.29 -7.39
C ASN A 46 -8.59 -17.55 -8.23
N ILE A 47 -7.62 -17.86 -9.08
CA ILE A 47 -7.61 -19.10 -9.87
C ILE A 47 -6.35 -19.86 -9.49
N PHE A 48 -6.47 -21.14 -9.18
CA PHE A 48 -5.30 -21.97 -8.95
C PHE A 48 -5.52 -23.40 -9.44
N VAL A 49 -4.42 -24.07 -9.74
CA VAL A 49 -4.39 -25.51 -10.03
C VAL A 49 -3.27 -26.16 -9.23
N LYS A 50 -3.53 -27.36 -8.72
CA LYS A 50 -2.56 -28.18 -8.00
C LYS A 50 -2.15 -29.38 -8.84
N ILE A 51 -0.86 -29.65 -8.90
CA ILE A 51 -0.28 -30.84 -9.52
C ILE A 51 0.40 -31.64 -8.40
N PRO A 52 -0.09 -32.84 -8.05
CA PRO A 52 0.47 -33.62 -6.95
C PRO A 52 1.85 -34.18 -7.30
N ALA A 53 2.64 -34.44 -6.26
CA ALA A 53 3.91 -35.17 -6.38
C ALA A 53 3.68 -36.62 -6.88
N THR A 54 4.66 -37.20 -7.58
CA THR A 54 4.52 -38.58 -8.10
C THR A 54 4.89 -39.68 -7.09
N ASN A 55 5.85 -39.42 -6.19
CA ASN A 55 6.41 -40.46 -5.32
C ASN A 55 5.82 -40.46 -3.91
N LEU A 56 5.18 -39.36 -3.52
CA LEU A 56 4.63 -39.16 -2.19
C LEU A 56 3.12 -38.92 -2.30
N ARG A 57 2.38 -39.26 -1.24
CA ARG A 57 0.98 -38.84 -1.12
C ARG A 57 0.94 -37.32 -0.97
N GLU A 58 -0.17 -36.73 -1.39
CA GLU A 58 -0.32 -35.27 -1.41
C GLU A 58 -0.13 -34.65 -0.02
N GLU A 59 -0.57 -35.31 1.05
CA GLU A 59 -0.38 -34.87 2.44
C GLU A 59 1.08 -34.99 2.95
N ASP A 60 1.89 -35.87 2.36
CA ASP A 60 3.27 -36.14 2.79
C ASP A 60 4.30 -35.33 1.97
N ALA A 61 3.88 -34.83 0.81
CA ALA A 61 4.72 -34.05 -0.09
C ALA A 61 4.78 -32.57 0.34
N GLY A 62 5.96 -31.95 0.19
CA GLY A 62 6.08 -30.50 0.37
C GLY A 62 5.30 -29.74 -0.70
N ASN A 63 4.96 -28.47 -0.44
CA ASN A 63 4.26 -27.63 -1.43
C ASN A 63 5.19 -26.54 -1.97
N ILE A 64 5.16 -26.32 -3.29
CA ILE A 64 5.78 -25.17 -3.96
C ILE A 64 4.69 -24.37 -4.64
N ILE A 65 4.61 -23.07 -4.35
CA ILE A 65 3.69 -22.15 -5.00
C ILE A 65 4.44 -21.34 -6.05
N ILE A 66 3.92 -21.34 -7.27
CA ILE A 66 4.35 -20.51 -8.38
C ILE A 66 3.16 -19.61 -8.71
N SER A 67 3.31 -18.30 -8.53
CA SER A 67 2.17 -17.38 -8.60
C SER A 67 2.41 -16.13 -9.42
N ALA A 68 1.31 -15.58 -9.91
CA ALA A 68 1.19 -14.29 -10.55
C ALA A 68 -0.11 -13.62 -10.07
N HIS A 69 -0.26 -12.31 -10.24
CA HIS A 69 -1.57 -11.66 -10.10
C HIS A 69 -2.26 -11.41 -11.45
N LEU A 70 -3.59 -11.32 -11.40
CA LEU A 70 -4.53 -11.23 -12.53
C LEU A 70 -4.92 -9.78 -12.87
N ASP A 71 -4.96 -8.91 -11.87
CA ASP A 71 -5.36 -7.52 -12.05
C ASP A 71 -4.21 -6.67 -12.58
N SER A 72 -4.57 -5.57 -13.27
CA SER A 72 -3.61 -4.57 -13.74
C SER A 72 -3.76 -3.26 -12.97
N LYS A 73 -2.71 -2.45 -13.05
CA LYS A 73 -2.64 -1.14 -12.42
C LYS A 73 -2.61 -0.02 -13.43
N SER A 74 -3.56 0.90 -13.33
CA SER A 74 -3.44 2.25 -13.86
C SER A 74 -3.44 3.27 -12.72
N GLN A 75 -2.97 4.48 -13.01
CA GLN A 75 -2.84 5.55 -12.02
C GLN A 75 -3.01 6.90 -12.69
N THR A 76 -3.58 7.87 -11.96
CA THR A 76 -3.85 9.22 -12.48
C THR A 76 -2.57 9.95 -12.92
N PHE A 77 -1.51 9.87 -12.11
CA PHE A 77 -0.22 10.50 -12.42
C PHE A 77 0.84 9.47 -12.76
N LYS A 78 1.70 9.82 -13.73
CA LYS A 78 2.91 9.04 -14.02
C LYS A 78 3.74 8.91 -12.74
N THR A 79 4.34 7.74 -12.53
CA THR A 79 5.16 7.42 -11.34
C THR A 79 6.20 8.50 -11.05
N PHE A 80 6.82 9.05 -12.11
CA PHE A 80 7.79 10.14 -12.02
C PHE A 80 7.27 11.35 -11.22
N TRP A 81 6.08 11.86 -11.55
CA TRP A 81 5.50 13.02 -10.87
C TRP A 81 5.14 12.72 -9.42
N ARG A 82 4.65 11.51 -9.15
CA ARG A 82 4.36 11.07 -7.78
C ARG A 82 5.62 11.05 -6.92
N VAL A 83 6.73 10.53 -7.46
CA VAL A 83 8.03 10.52 -6.78
C VAL A 83 8.51 11.95 -6.50
N ILE A 84 8.35 12.88 -7.45
CA ILE A 84 8.66 14.30 -7.23
C ILE A 84 7.80 14.88 -6.10
N LEU A 85 6.48 14.69 -6.14
CA LEU A 85 5.57 15.21 -5.11
C LEU A 85 5.92 14.68 -3.71
N TYR A 86 6.19 13.38 -3.56
CA TYR A 86 6.61 12.83 -2.28
C TYR A 86 7.97 13.36 -1.81
N ARG A 87 8.92 13.59 -2.72
CA ARG A 87 10.21 14.20 -2.36
C ARG A 87 10.03 15.63 -1.89
N VAL A 88 9.25 16.44 -2.61
CA VAL A 88 8.94 17.82 -2.22
C VAL A 88 8.24 17.84 -0.86
N TRP A 89 7.24 16.98 -0.66
CA TRP A 89 6.55 16.84 0.62
C TRP A 89 7.51 16.47 1.77
N LEU A 90 8.37 15.47 1.56
CA LEU A 90 9.33 14.99 2.57
C LEU A 90 10.33 16.08 2.96
N TYR A 91 11.02 16.68 1.98
CA TYR A 91 12.02 17.71 2.27
C TYR A 91 11.38 18.96 2.87
N SER A 92 10.18 19.33 2.44
CA SER A 92 9.43 20.44 3.06
C SER A 92 9.05 20.13 4.50
N GLY A 93 8.68 18.87 4.80
CA GLY A 93 8.41 18.41 6.17
C GLY A 93 9.64 18.51 7.07
N ILE A 94 10.80 18.09 6.59
CA ILE A 94 12.08 18.21 7.32
C ILE A 94 12.42 19.68 7.57
N MET A 95 12.29 20.53 6.55
CA MET A 95 12.54 21.98 6.68
C MET A 95 11.56 22.62 7.67
N LEU A 96 10.26 22.31 7.59
CA LEU A 96 9.26 22.78 8.54
C LEU A 96 9.63 22.38 9.98
N GLY A 97 10.04 21.13 10.20
CA GLY A 97 10.54 20.67 11.49
C GLY A 97 11.73 21.50 11.99
N GLY A 98 12.69 21.79 11.12
CA GLY A 98 13.83 22.66 11.42
C GLY A 98 13.40 24.08 11.82
N PHE A 99 12.46 24.68 11.10
CA PHE A 99 11.92 26.01 11.43
C PHE A 99 11.10 26.04 12.72
N LEU A 100 10.36 24.97 13.04
CA LEU A 100 9.67 24.83 14.33
C LEU A 100 10.67 24.70 15.49
N ILE A 101 11.75 23.94 15.30
CA ILE A 101 12.85 23.87 16.28
C ILE A 101 13.50 25.25 16.44
N ALA A 102 13.76 25.98 15.35
CA ALA A 102 14.28 27.34 15.40
C ALA A 102 13.36 28.29 16.18
N LEU A 103 12.03 28.14 16.04
CA LEU A 103 11.05 28.89 16.84
C LEU A 103 11.16 28.56 18.33
N ILE A 104 11.31 27.28 18.69
CA ILE A 104 11.50 26.83 20.08
C ILE A 104 12.80 27.42 20.65
N ILE A 105 13.91 27.28 19.92
CA ILE A 105 15.22 27.83 20.33
C ILE A 105 15.10 29.34 20.55
N ARG A 106 14.52 30.08 19.60
CA ARG A 106 14.31 31.53 19.74
C ARG A 106 13.47 31.89 20.97
N THR A 107 12.47 31.06 21.31
CA THR A 107 11.52 31.35 22.39
C THR A 107 12.10 31.05 23.78
N TYR A 108 12.89 29.97 23.90
CA TYR A 108 13.34 29.44 25.19
C TYR A 108 14.84 29.59 25.44
N THR A 109 15.61 30.10 24.47
CA THR A 109 17.05 30.34 24.61
C THR A 109 17.37 31.81 24.31
N PRO A 110 18.51 32.34 24.78
CA PRO A 110 18.93 33.70 24.48
C PRO A 110 19.38 33.90 23.02
N LEU A 111 19.36 32.85 22.18
CA LEU A 111 19.75 32.94 20.77
C LEU A 111 18.75 33.80 19.98
N LYS A 112 19.22 34.94 19.47
CA LYS A 112 18.40 35.88 18.70
C LYS A 112 18.31 35.46 17.23
N LEU A 113 17.45 34.49 16.94
CA LEU A 113 17.04 34.19 15.57
C LEU A 113 16.00 35.22 15.10
N ASP A 114 16.11 35.65 13.84
CA ASP A 114 15.18 36.60 13.23
C ASP A 114 13.78 35.98 13.15
N PHE A 115 12.80 36.65 13.77
CA PHE A 115 11.43 36.18 13.81
C PHE A 115 10.78 36.15 12.43
N ILE A 116 11.08 37.13 11.58
CA ILE A 116 10.51 37.23 10.23
C ILE A 116 11.01 36.05 9.40
N ILE A 117 12.31 35.74 9.46
CA ILE A 117 12.89 34.59 8.75
C ILE A 117 12.25 33.28 9.25
N VAL A 118 12.19 33.08 10.57
CA VAL A 118 11.63 31.85 11.15
C VAL A 118 10.15 31.70 10.78
N ASN A 119 9.34 32.74 10.97
CA ASN A 119 7.91 32.71 10.68
C ASN A 119 7.64 32.53 9.18
N THR A 120 8.40 33.21 8.32
CA THR A 120 8.26 33.07 6.86
C THR A 120 8.61 31.65 6.42
N GLY A 121 9.68 31.05 6.96
CA GLY A 121 10.02 29.65 6.69
C GLY A 121 8.90 28.69 7.07
N ILE A 122 8.32 28.84 8.28
CA ILE A 122 7.17 28.03 8.72
C ILE A 122 6.02 28.11 7.70
N TRP A 123 5.61 29.32 7.32
CA TRP A 123 4.50 29.51 6.38
C TRP A 123 4.80 28.95 4.99
N VAL A 124 5.99 29.22 4.45
CA VAL A 124 6.40 28.73 3.12
C VAL A 124 6.34 27.19 3.07
N PHE A 125 6.96 26.50 4.03
CA PHE A 125 6.97 25.03 4.00
C PHE A 125 5.60 24.43 4.33
N THR A 126 4.81 25.08 5.18
CA THR A 126 3.41 24.67 5.42
C THR A 126 2.59 24.76 4.14
N ILE A 127 2.72 25.83 3.36
CA ILE A 127 2.03 26.00 2.08
C ILE A 127 2.49 24.93 1.08
N ILE A 128 3.81 24.69 0.95
CA ILE A 128 4.34 23.69 0.02
C ILE A 128 3.83 22.28 0.37
N ILE A 129 3.81 21.92 1.67
CA ILE A 129 3.24 20.64 2.13
C ILE A 129 1.75 20.56 1.80
N SER A 130 1.01 21.63 2.05
CA SER A 130 -0.44 21.69 1.82
C SER A 130 -0.79 21.55 0.34
N LEU A 131 -0.05 22.23 -0.54
CA LEU A 131 -0.17 22.10 -2.00
C LEU A 131 0.21 20.69 -2.46
N SER A 132 1.30 20.12 -1.95
CA SER A 132 1.71 18.75 -2.26
C SER A 132 0.62 17.75 -1.88
N ASN A 133 0.05 17.90 -0.67
CA ASN A 133 -1.07 17.08 -0.22
C ASN A 133 -2.29 17.21 -1.13
N LEU A 134 -2.64 18.44 -1.57
CA LEU A 134 -3.74 18.64 -2.51
C LEU A 134 -3.55 17.83 -3.79
N PHE A 135 -2.35 17.84 -4.39
CA PHE A 135 -2.06 17.00 -5.56
C PHE A 135 -2.10 15.51 -5.23
N LEU A 136 -1.52 15.10 -4.09
CA LEU A 136 -1.50 13.70 -3.68
C LEU A 136 -2.92 13.15 -3.38
N LEU A 137 -3.87 13.98 -2.97
CA LEU A 137 -5.27 13.59 -2.75
C LEU A 137 -5.97 13.16 -4.06
N PHE A 138 -5.52 13.67 -5.21
CA PHE A 138 -6.06 13.27 -6.52
C PHE A 138 -5.36 12.05 -7.12
N LEU A 139 -4.42 11.43 -6.40
CA LEU A 139 -3.88 10.13 -6.78
C LEU A 139 -4.96 9.07 -6.66
N ASN A 140 -5.40 8.55 -7.80
CA ASN A 140 -6.30 7.42 -7.86
C ASN A 140 -5.65 6.28 -8.62
N THR A 141 -5.95 5.04 -8.22
CA THR A 141 -5.54 3.82 -8.89
C THR A 141 -6.73 3.18 -9.58
N GLY A 142 -6.49 2.63 -10.77
CA GLY A 142 -7.47 1.96 -11.60
C GLY A 142 -6.90 0.69 -12.20
N ASN A 143 -7.64 0.11 -13.15
CA ASN A 143 -7.27 -1.12 -13.86
C ASN A 143 -7.45 -0.92 -15.38
N SER A 144 -6.96 0.21 -15.90
CA SER A 144 -7.06 0.58 -17.32
C SER A 144 -5.77 0.36 -18.10
N SER A 145 -4.73 -0.14 -17.42
CA SER A 145 -3.48 -0.46 -18.07
C SER A 145 -3.63 -1.78 -18.85
N PRO A 146 -2.96 -1.94 -20.00
CA PRO A 146 -2.86 -3.25 -20.66
C PRO A 146 -2.22 -4.32 -19.79
N GLY A 147 -1.49 -3.93 -18.74
CA GLY A 147 -0.91 -4.85 -17.77
C GLY A 147 0.11 -5.83 -18.36
N ALA A 148 0.75 -5.48 -19.48
CA ALA A 148 1.64 -6.41 -20.19
C ALA A 148 2.81 -6.86 -19.31
N LEU A 149 3.59 -5.91 -18.80
CA LEU A 149 4.68 -6.20 -17.86
C LEU A 149 4.13 -6.59 -16.48
N ASP A 150 3.16 -5.83 -16.01
CA ASP A 150 2.57 -5.92 -14.68
C ASP A 150 1.06 -6.22 -14.82
N ASN A 151 0.65 -7.49 -14.96
CA ASN A 151 1.47 -8.70 -14.77
C ASN A 151 1.18 -9.86 -15.75
N ALA A 152 0.77 -9.56 -16.98
CA ALA A 152 0.53 -10.57 -18.01
C ALA A 152 1.78 -11.43 -18.29
N THR A 153 2.99 -10.87 -18.19
CA THR A 153 4.24 -11.65 -18.28
C THR A 153 4.35 -12.73 -17.21
N GLY A 154 4.05 -12.41 -15.95
CA GLY A 154 4.02 -13.37 -14.86
C GLY A 154 2.95 -14.45 -15.08
N MET A 155 1.75 -14.05 -15.53
CA MET A 155 0.68 -14.99 -15.87
C MET A 155 1.10 -15.97 -16.97
N ALA A 156 1.78 -15.50 -18.02
CA ALA A 156 2.26 -16.34 -19.10
C ALA A 156 3.28 -17.39 -18.61
N LEU A 157 4.19 -17.00 -17.70
CA LEU A 157 5.15 -17.92 -17.09
C LEU A 157 4.46 -18.98 -16.22
N VAL A 158 3.53 -18.58 -15.36
CA VAL A 158 2.74 -19.51 -14.54
C VAL A 158 1.99 -20.50 -15.42
N PHE A 159 1.38 -20.02 -16.50
CA PHE A 159 0.64 -20.86 -17.44
C PHE A 159 1.54 -21.88 -18.14
N GLU A 160 2.66 -21.47 -18.72
CA GLU A 160 3.55 -22.41 -19.41
C GLU A 160 4.24 -23.40 -18.47
N LEU A 161 4.63 -22.96 -17.27
CA LEU A 161 5.16 -23.88 -16.26
C LEU A 161 4.10 -24.89 -15.83
N SER A 162 2.84 -24.48 -15.67
CA SER A 162 1.76 -25.43 -15.33
C SER A 162 1.57 -26.50 -16.41
N LYS A 163 1.69 -26.12 -17.68
CA LYS A 163 1.58 -27.05 -18.82
C LYS A 163 2.75 -28.02 -18.88
N TYR A 164 3.98 -27.53 -18.66
CA TYR A 164 5.18 -28.34 -18.60
C TYR A 164 5.11 -29.36 -17.46
N PHE A 165 4.84 -28.91 -16.23
CA PHE A 165 4.83 -29.78 -15.05
C PHE A 165 3.60 -30.70 -14.99
N ARG A 166 2.54 -30.42 -15.75
CA ARG A 166 1.46 -31.39 -15.95
C ARG A 166 1.93 -32.64 -16.68
N GLN A 167 2.90 -32.51 -17.59
CA GLN A 167 3.47 -33.64 -18.32
C GLN A 167 4.60 -34.31 -17.55
N ILE A 168 5.37 -33.52 -16.79
CA ILE A 168 6.51 -33.99 -16.00
C ILE A 168 6.35 -33.50 -14.55
N PRO A 169 5.47 -34.11 -13.74
CA PRO A 169 5.28 -33.67 -12.36
C PRO A 169 6.54 -33.92 -11.53
N THR A 170 6.67 -33.21 -10.40
CA THR A 170 7.83 -33.41 -9.53
C THR A 170 7.68 -34.68 -8.69
N LYS A 171 8.82 -35.20 -8.22
CA LYS A 171 8.83 -36.43 -7.42
C LYS A 171 8.28 -36.24 -6.02
N ASN A 172 8.65 -35.12 -5.37
CA ASN A 172 8.48 -34.96 -3.91
C ASN A 172 7.70 -33.70 -3.51
N PHE A 173 7.30 -32.86 -4.47
CA PHE A 173 6.58 -31.62 -4.21
C PHE A 173 5.26 -31.53 -4.98
N ASN A 174 4.20 -31.15 -4.28
CA ASN A 174 3.00 -30.65 -4.91
C ASN A 174 3.30 -29.26 -5.48
N LEU A 175 2.92 -29.03 -6.73
CA LEU A 175 3.05 -27.72 -7.36
C LEU A 175 1.70 -27.02 -7.40
N TRP A 176 1.66 -25.79 -6.89
CA TRP A 176 0.51 -24.91 -6.95
C TRP A 176 0.79 -23.79 -7.94
N PHE A 177 -0.01 -23.71 -8.99
CA PHE A 177 0.05 -22.61 -9.95
C PHE A 177 -1.11 -21.66 -9.66
N CYS A 178 -0.79 -20.50 -9.09
CA CYS A 178 -1.79 -19.58 -8.57
C CYS A 178 -1.81 -18.25 -9.34
N GLN A 179 -3.01 -17.75 -9.57
CA GLN A 179 -3.27 -16.46 -10.19
C GLN A 179 -4.21 -15.69 -9.26
N PHE A 180 -3.66 -14.70 -8.56
CA PHE A 180 -4.38 -13.97 -7.52
C PHE A 180 -5.03 -12.71 -8.07
N SER A 181 -6.29 -12.46 -7.70
CA SER A 181 -6.94 -11.18 -8.00
C SER A 181 -6.61 -10.13 -6.94
N ALA A 182 -6.83 -8.85 -7.27
CA ALA A 182 -6.76 -7.74 -6.33
C ALA A 182 -5.41 -7.62 -5.61
N GLU A 183 -4.31 -7.90 -6.31
CA GLU A 183 -2.96 -7.63 -5.82
C GLU A 183 -2.74 -6.13 -5.65
N GLU A 184 -3.19 -5.35 -6.63
CA GLU A 184 -2.99 -3.90 -6.70
C GLU A 184 -3.87 -3.12 -5.72
N LEU A 185 -4.76 -3.84 -5.01
CA LEU A 185 -5.62 -3.34 -3.95
C LEU A 185 -5.13 -3.80 -2.57
N GLY A 186 -3.83 -4.08 -2.43
CA GLY A 186 -3.23 -4.46 -1.15
C GLY A 186 -3.17 -5.97 -0.93
N THR A 187 -2.89 -6.73 -1.98
CA THR A 187 -2.66 -8.19 -1.94
C THR A 187 -3.85 -9.00 -1.42
N MET A 188 -5.07 -8.50 -1.61
CA MET A 188 -6.28 -9.09 -1.02
C MET A 188 -6.47 -10.55 -1.46
N GLY A 189 -6.28 -10.86 -2.74
CA GLY A 189 -6.48 -12.22 -3.25
C GLY A 189 -5.54 -13.23 -2.63
N SER A 190 -4.23 -12.95 -2.59
CA SER A 190 -3.26 -13.87 -2.00
C SER A 190 -3.46 -14.03 -0.48
N ARG A 191 -3.83 -12.96 0.23
CA ARG A 191 -4.19 -13.02 1.65
C ARG A 191 -5.38 -13.95 1.91
N ILE A 192 -6.47 -13.79 1.15
CA ILE A 192 -7.64 -14.66 1.25
C ILE A 192 -7.26 -16.11 0.91
N PHE A 193 -6.42 -16.31 -0.10
CA PHE A 193 -5.95 -17.65 -0.45
C PHE A 193 -5.19 -18.30 0.71
N VAL A 194 -4.22 -17.60 1.31
CA VAL A 194 -3.45 -18.11 2.45
C VAL A 194 -4.37 -18.44 3.62
N ASN A 195 -5.27 -17.52 4.01
CA ASN A 195 -6.19 -17.75 5.12
C ASN A 195 -7.09 -18.98 4.90
N ASN A 196 -7.50 -19.25 3.66
CA ASN A 196 -8.35 -20.39 3.33
C ASN A 196 -7.60 -21.72 3.20
N HIS A 197 -6.28 -21.67 2.99
CA HIS A 197 -5.45 -22.85 2.72
C HIS A 197 -4.31 -23.02 3.73
N GLU A 198 -4.31 -22.27 4.84
CA GLU A 198 -3.23 -22.26 5.83
C GLU A 198 -2.90 -23.67 6.34
N ASN A 199 -3.92 -24.49 6.58
CA ASN A 199 -3.77 -25.88 7.03
C ASN A 199 -3.13 -26.83 6.01
N GLN A 200 -2.86 -26.36 4.78
CA GLN A 200 -2.25 -27.15 3.71
C GLN A 200 -0.75 -26.85 3.54
N PHE A 201 -0.20 -25.92 4.32
CA PHE A 201 1.20 -25.48 4.30
C PHE A 201 1.84 -25.62 5.68
#